data_AF-A0A254QFL5-F1
#
_entry.id   AF-A0A254QFL5-F1
#
_cell.length_a   1.000
_cell.length_b   1.000
_cell.length_c   1.000
_cell.angle_alpha   90.00
_cell.angle_beta   90.00
_cell.angle_gamma   90.00
#
_symmetry.space_group_name_H-M   'P 1'
#
loop_
_entity.id
_entity.type
_entity.pdbx_description
1 polymer ?
#
loop_
_entity_poly.entity_id
_entity_poly.type
_entity_poly.pdbx_seq_one_letter_code
_entity_poly.pdbx_strand_id
1 'polypeptide(L)'
;GNRADSDPTASLAILAKLQLVIPLLIGAGGNAGSQVTTTITRALALGEIRSTDWFRVLRREFAVAMCIGLILGTLGFIRSVLKVPIIGWGSPLPLALVVGFALPSIIIWAATIGSLLPIGAKRVGVDPAVMSAPFISTFVDATGLIIYFEIAHKILGLYGIRF
;
A
#
# COMPACT_ATOMS: atom_id res chain seq x y z
N GLY A 1 12.65 -33.45 4.22
CA GLY A 1 11.48 -33.32 3.34
C GLY A 1 10.27 -33.60 4.19
N ASN A 2 9.55 -32.55 4.58
CA ASN A 2 8.50 -32.67 5.59
C ASN A 2 7.18 -32.96 4.88
N ARG A 3 6.41 -33.94 5.36
CA ARG A 3 5.12 -34.34 4.77
C ARG A 3 4.02 -33.27 4.88
N ALA A 4 4.33 -32.12 5.49
CA ALA A 4 3.47 -30.94 5.54
C ALA A 4 3.57 -30.06 4.28
N ASP A 5 4.55 -30.32 3.41
CA ASP A 5 4.88 -29.48 2.24
C ASP A 5 3.88 -29.68 1.06
N SER A 6 2.86 -30.54 1.22
CA SER A 6 1.96 -30.96 0.13
C SER A 6 0.50 -31.17 0.56
N ASP A 7 -0.03 -30.35 1.47
CA ASP A 7 -1.48 -30.28 1.68
C ASP A 7 -2.05 -29.08 0.88
N PRO A 8 -2.69 -29.30 -0.28
CA PRO A 8 -3.25 -28.22 -1.09
C PRO A 8 -4.27 -27.38 -0.32
N THR A 9 -4.96 -27.97 0.66
CA THR A 9 -6.02 -27.29 1.41
C THR A 9 -5.46 -26.22 2.35
N ALA A 10 -4.28 -26.45 2.91
CA ALA A 10 -3.59 -25.48 3.76
C ALA A 10 -3.12 -24.26 2.97
N SER A 11 -2.51 -24.47 1.79
CA SER A 11 -2.10 -23.38 0.90
C SER A 11 -3.31 -22.58 0.40
N LEU A 12 -4.41 -23.25 0.03
CA LEU A 12 -5.65 -22.58 -0.38
C LEU A 12 -6.25 -21.72 0.74
N ALA A 13 -6.22 -22.20 1.98
CA ALA A 13 -6.72 -21.43 3.13
C ALA A 13 -5.89 -20.16 3.40
N ILE A 14 -4.57 -20.22 3.22
CA ILE A 14 -3.68 -19.05 3.36
C ILE A 14 -3.97 -18.03 2.26
N LEU A 15 -4.04 -18.49 1.00
CA LEU A 15 -4.35 -17.64 -0.15
C LEU A 15 -5.71 -16.95 0.00
N ALA A 16 -6.74 -17.67 0.47
CA ALA A 16 -8.05 -17.09 0.73
C ALA A 16 -7.98 -15.97 1.77
N LYS A 17 -7.20 -16.14 2.85
CA LYS A 17 -7.02 -15.10 3.86
C LYS A 17 -6.25 -13.90 3.33
N LEU A 18 -5.24 -14.09 2.48
CA LEU A 18 -4.52 -13.00 1.83
C LEU A 18 -5.46 -12.20 0.92
N GLN A 19 -6.31 -12.87 0.16
CA GLN A 19 -7.29 -12.23 -0.73
C GLN A 19 -8.27 -11.32 0.01
N LEU A 20 -8.67 -11.66 1.24
CA LEU A 20 -9.53 -10.80 2.07
C LEU A 20 -8.91 -9.43 2.38
N VAL A 21 -7.58 -9.33 2.35
CA VAL A 21 -6.83 -8.10 2.66
C VAL A 21 -6.69 -7.21 1.41
N ILE A 22 -6.72 -7.79 0.21
CA ILE A 22 -6.46 -7.07 -1.05
C ILE A 22 -7.36 -5.83 -1.23
N PRO A 23 -8.70 -5.90 -1.06
CA PRO A 23 -9.56 -4.73 -1.24
C PRO A 23 -9.23 -3.58 -0.27
N LEU A 24 -8.82 -3.91 0.96
CA LEU A 24 -8.40 -2.94 1.95
C LEU A 24 -7.10 -2.23 1.54
N LEU A 25 -6.14 -2.99 1.02
CA LEU A 25 -4.83 -2.48 0.59
C LEU A 25 -4.98 -1.58 -0.63
N ILE A 26 -5.69 -2.06 -1.65
CA ILE A 26 -5.96 -1.33 -2.89
C ILE A 26 -6.77 -0.07 -2.58
N GLY A 27 -7.83 -0.19 -1.77
CA GLY A 27 -8.64 0.96 -1.37
C GLY A 27 -7.83 2.02 -0.61
N ALA A 28 -7.00 1.62 0.34
CA ALA A 28 -6.17 2.56 1.10
C ALA A 28 -5.07 3.21 0.23
N GLY A 29 -4.37 2.41 -0.58
CA GLY A 29 -3.31 2.87 -1.48
C GLY A 29 -3.84 3.79 -2.58
N GLY A 30 -4.87 3.36 -3.30
CA GLY A 30 -5.48 4.12 -4.39
C GLY A 30 -6.06 5.47 -3.92
N ASN A 31 -6.73 5.49 -2.76
CA ASN A 31 -7.27 6.73 -2.19
C ASN A 31 -6.15 7.69 -1.76
N ALA A 32 -5.13 7.18 -1.06
CA ALA A 32 -3.98 8.00 -0.65
C ALA A 32 -3.22 8.56 -1.87
N GLY A 33 -2.91 7.72 -2.85
CA GLY A 33 -2.20 8.12 -4.07
C GLY A 33 -2.97 9.15 -4.89
N SER A 34 -4.28 8.95 -5.05
CA SER A 34 -5.14 9.89 -5.77
C SER A 34 -5.25 11.24 -5.06
N GLN A 35 -5.36 11.23 -3.73
CA GLN A 35 -5.39 12.46 -2.93
C GLN A 35 -4.09 13.25 -3.05
N VAL A 36 -2.95 12.58 -2.91
CA VAL A 36 -1.63 13.23 -3.03
C VAL A 36 -1.45 13.77 -4.44
N THR A 37 -1.74 12.98 -5.48
CA THR A 37 -1.65 13.41 -6.88
C THR A 37 -2.49 14.65 -7.13
N THR A 38 -3.76 14.64 -6.74
CA THR A 38 -4.67 15.78 -6.93
C THR A 38 -4.12 17.04 -6.27
N THR A 39 -3.61 16.90 -5.04
CA THR A 39 -3.03 18.00 -4.28
C THR A 39 -1.78 18.56 -4.95
N ILE A 40 -0.86 17.70 -5.40
CA ILE A 40 0.40 18.10 -6.03
C ILE A 40 0.16 18.70 -7.42
N THR A 41 -0.69 18.08 -8.24
CA THR A 41 -1.07 18.62 -9.56
C THR A 41 -1.70 20.00 -9.42
N ARG A 42 -2.60 20.21 -8.44
CA ARG A 42 -3.18 21.53 -8.18
C ARG A 42 -2.14 22.54 -7.74
N ALA A 43 -1.27 22.18 -6.79
CA ALA A 43 -0.23 23.08 -6.30
C ALA A 43 0.77 23.48 -7.41
N LEU A 44 1.09 22.56 -8.34
CA LEU A 44 1.88 22.86 -9.54
C LEU A 44 1.14 23.80 -10.50
N ALA A 45 -0.16 23.59 -10.71
CA ALA A 45 -0.98 24.42 -11.60
C ALA A 45 -1.16 25.85 -11.06
N LEU A 46 -1.29 26.00 -9.74
CA LEU A 46 -1.40 27.30 -9.06
C LEU A 46 -0.03 27.99 -8.84
N GLY A 47 1.08 27.33 -9.16
CA GLY A 47 2.43 27.86 -8.94
C GLY A 47 2.84 27.92 -7.46
N GLU A 48 2.10 27.25 -6.57
CA GLU A 48 2.40 27.16 -5.12
C GLU A 48 3.68 26.33 -4.86
N ILE A 49 4.01 25.41 -5.77
CA ILE A 49 5.24 24.62 -5.76
C ILE A 49 5.87 24.58 -7.15
N ARG A 50 7.20 24.47 -7.21
CA ARG A 50 7.97 24.27 -8.44
C ARG A 50 8.41 22.81 -8.55
N SER A 51 8.72 22.36 -9.77
CA SER A 51 9.28 21.02 -9.99
C SER A 51 10.64 20.80 -9.31
N THR A 52 11.35 21.87 -8.95
CA THR A 52 12.58 21.85 -8.14
C THR A 52 12.34 21.54 -6.66
N ASP A 53 11.12 21.74 -6.16
CA ASP A 53 10.76 21.53 -4.75
C ASP A 53 10.44 20.07 -4.42
N TRP A 54 10.70 19.15 -5.36
CA TRP A 54 10.36 17.74 -5.29
C TRP A 54 10.78 17.07 -3.97
N PHE A 55 11.98 17.37 -3.47
CA PHE A 55 12.47 16.77 -2.22
C PHE A 55 11.70 17.27 -1.00
N ARG A 56 11.36 18.57 -0.97
CA ARG A 56 10.56 19.16 0.12
C ARG A 56 9.15 18.57 0.12
N VAL A 57 8.55 18.41 -1.05
CA VAL A 57 7.23 17.79 -1.22
C VAL A 57 7.28 16.34 -0.77
N LEU A 58 8.23 15.55 -1.28
CA LEU A 58 8.38 14.14 -0.95
C LEU A 58 8.53 13.93 0.56
N ARG A 59 9.36 14.73 1.24
CA ARG A 59 9.54 14.62 2.70
C ARG A 59 8.26 14.92 3.48
N ARG A 60 7.48 15.92 3.04
CA ARG A 60 6.19 16.26 3.65
C ARG A 60 5.19 15.11 3.48
N GLU A 61 5.02 14.64 2.25
CA GLU A 61 4.06 13.58 1.94
C GLU A 61 4.46 12.24 2.57
N PHE A 62 5.76 11.94 2.63
CA PHE A 62 6.26 10.78 3.35
C PHE A 62 5.91 10.84 4.85
N ALA A 63 6.08 11.99 5.50
CA ALA A 63 5.73 12.14 6.92
C ALA A 63 4.22 11.95 7.16
N VAL A 64 3.38 12.52 6.31
CA VAL A 64 1.92 12.34 6.37
C VAL A 64 1.55 10.86 6.15
N ALA A 65 2.15 10.23 5.15
CA ALA A 65 1.93 8.83 4.81
C ALA A 65 2.42 7.87 5.90
N MET A 66 3.53 8.19 6.58
CA MET A 66 4.01 7.43 7.75
C MET A 66 2.98 7.47 8.88
N CYS A 67 2.43 8.65 9.20
CA CYS A 67 1.40 8.79 10.24
C CYS A 67 0.13 7.99 9.89
N ILE A 68 -0.40 8.18 8.69
CA ILE A 68 -1.61 7.48 8.22
C ILE A 68 -1.33 5.98 8.14
N GLY A 69 -0.18 5.60 7.58
CA GLY A 69 0.26 4.23 7.44
C GLY A 69 0.38 3.52 8.77
N LEU A 70 0.97 4.16 9.78
CA LEU A 70 1.09 3.58 11.11
C LEU A 70 -0.29 3.38 11.78
N ILE A 71 -1.19 4.36 11.65
CA ILE A 71 -2.55 4.26 12.19
C ILE A 71 -3.29 3.11 11.51
N LEU A 72 -3.35 3.10 10.17
CA LEU A 72 -4.08 2.09 9.42
C LEU A 72 -3.44 0.70 9.52
N GLY A 73 -2.12 0.62 9.56
CA GLY A 73 -1.38 -0.62 9.78
C GLY A 73 -1.65 -1.21 11.16
N THR A 74 -1.63 -0.38 12.21
CA THR A 74 -1.96 -0.82 13.57
C THR A 74 -3.41 -1.29 13.66
N LEU A 75 -4.36 -0.52 13.11
CA LEU A 75 -5.77 -0.90 13.08
C LEU A 75 -6.00 -2.19 12.27
N GLY A 76 -5.34 -2.33 11.13
CA GLY A 76 -5.38 -3.52 10.29
C GLY A 76 -4.81 -4.76 11.00
N PHE A 77 -3.68 -4.61 11.69
CA PHE A 77 -3.08 -5.65 12.53
C PHE A 77 -4.05 -6.09 13.65
N ILE A 78 -4.58 -5.13 14.42
CA ILE A 78 -5.53 -5.40 15.50
C ILE A 78 -6.77 -6.11 14.94
N ARG A 79 -7.36 -5.58 13.87
CA ARG A 79 -8.52 -6.19 13.19
C ARG A 79 -8.21 -7.62 12.73
N SER A 80 -7.00 -7.87 12.23
CA SER A 80 -6.61 -9.19 11.75
C SER A 80 -6.44 -10.21 12.90
N VAL A 81 -5.86 -9.81 14.04
CA VAL A 81 -5.67 -10.72 15.21
C VAL A 81 -6.97 -10.97 15.96
N LEU A 82 -7.87 -9.99 16.03
CA LEU A 82 -9.12 -10.11 16.80
C LEU A 82 -9.96 -11.29 16.29
N LYS A 83 -10.44 -12.11 17.22
CA LYS A 83 -11.31 -13.28 16.94
C LYS A 83 -12.81 -12.98 17.10
N VAL A 84 -13.17 -11.69 17.20
CA VAL A 84 -14.54 -11.23 17.39
C VAL A 84 -15.28 -11.31 16.03
N PRO A 85 -16.33 -12.12 15.85
CA PRO A 85 -16.91 -12.43 14.53
C PRO A 85 -17.34 -11.23 13.69
N ILE A 86 -17.74 -10.13 14.33
CA ILE A 86 -18.27 -8.92 13.67
C ILE A 86 -17.12 -7.99 13.24
N ILE A 87 -15.99 -8.02 13.96
CA ILE A 87 -14.95 -6.99 13.86
C ILE A 87 -13.64 -7.57 13.33
N GLY A 88 -13.28 -8.79 13.71
CA GLY A 88 -11.97 -9.36 13.45
C GLY A 88 -11.98 -10.62 12.59
N TRP A 89 -10.86 -10.85 11.91
CA TRP A 89 -10.71 -11.97 10.97
C TRP A 89 -10.22 -13.27 11.64
N GLY A 90 -9.81 -13.22 12.90
CA GLY A 90 -9.26 -14.37 13.63
C GLY A 90 -8.07 -15.00 12.91
N SER A 91 -7.27 -14.17 12.23
CA SER A 91 -6.13 -14.63 11.45
C SER A 91 -4.97 -15.06 12.36
N PRO A 92 -4.20 -16.08 11.95
CA PRO A 92 -2.91 -16.39 12.55
C PRO A 92 -2.01 -15.15 12.62
N LEU A 93 -1.16 -15.08 13.66
CA LEU A 93 -0.22 -13.98 13.86
C LEU A 93 0.61 -13.63 12.61
N PRO A 94 1.16 -14.60 11.83
CA PRO A 94 1.93 -14.28 10.63
C PRO A 94 1.13 -13.45 9.62
N LEU A 95 -0.14 -13.79 9.39
CA LEU A 95 -1.02 -13.05 8.48
C LEU A 95 -1.36 -11.65 9.01
N ALA A 96 -1.57 -11.51 10.32
CA ALA A 96 -1.77 -10.19 10.91
C ALA A 96 -0.55 -9.28 10.75
N LEU A 97 0.66 -9.84 10.92
CA LEU A 97 1.90 -9.11 10.67
C LEU A 97 2.01 -8.68 9.20
N VAL A 98 1.63 -9.54 8.24
CA VAL A 98 1.55 -9.14 6.82
C VAL A 98 0.69 -7.90 6.65
N VAL A 99 -0.53 -7.89 7.21
CA VAL A 99 -1.43 -6.72 7.15
C VAL A 99 -0.78 -5.48 7.78
N GLY A 100 -0.21 -5.65 8.98
CA GLY A 100 0.38 -4.56 9.76
C GLY A 100 1.59 -3.90 9.10
N PHE A 101 2.37 -4.63 8.30
CA PHE A 101 3.51 -4.08 7.55
C PHE A 101 3.15 -3.68 6.12
N ALA A 102 2.23 -4.39 5.46
CA ALA A 102 1.86 -4.09 4.08
C ALA A 102 1.08 -2.78 3.95
N LEU A 103 0.12 -2.52 4.84
CA LEU A 103 -0.68 -1.29 4.80
C LEU A 103 0.19 -0.02 4.87
N PRO A 104 1.06 0.17 5.87
CA PRO A 104 1.95 1.33 5.91
C PRO A 104 2.82 1.42 4.66
N SER A 105 3.40 0.30 4.22
CA SER A 105 4.30 0.27 3.06
C SER A 105 3.60 0.74 1.78
N ILE A 106 2.38 0.29 1.54
CA ILE A 106 1.59 0.67 0.36
C ILE A 106 1.16 2.14 0.44
N ILE A 107 0.78 2.64 1.62
CA ILE A 107 0.39 4.05 1.79
C ILE A 107 1.58 4.99 1.55
N ILE A 108 2.76 4.63 2.08
CA ILE A 108 4.02 5.36 1.85
C ILE A 108 4.38 5.33 0.36
N TRP A 109 4.25 4.16 -0.27
CA TRP A 109 4.49 4.00 -1.70
C TRP A 109 3.53 4.86 -2.54
N ALA A 110 2.24 4.82 -2.22
CA ALA A 110 1.21 5.61 -2.89
C ALA A 110 1.48 7.11 -2.80
N ALA A 111 1.88 7.61 -1.63
CA ALA A 111 2.26 9.02 -1.45
C ALA A 111 3.54 9.38 -2.22
N THR A 112 4.51 8.46 -2.27
CA THR A 112 5.75 8.64 -3.05
C THR A 112 5.44 8.76 -4.54
N ILE A 113 4.66 7.82 -5.09
CA ILE A 113 4.27 7.83 -6.50
C ILE A 113 3.36 9.02 -6.82
N GLY A 114 2.34 9.27 -5.99
CA GLY A 114 1.39 10.37 -6.18
C GLY A 114 2.04 11.75 -6.10
N SER A 115 3.17 11.89 -5.41
CA SER A 115 3.93 13.14 -5.39
C SER A 115 4.93 13.24 -6.54
N LEU A 116 5.66 12.16 -6.85
CA LEU A 116 6.74 12.20 -7.84
C LEU A 116 6.24 12.20 -9.29
N LEU A 117 5.15 11.50 -9.62
CA LEU A 117 4.69 11.41 -11.01
C LEU A 117 4.25 12.77 -11.58
N PRO A 118 3.40 13.58 -10.91
CA PRO A 118 3.03 14.91 -11.40
C PRO A 118 4.23 15.86 -11.52
N ILE A 119 5.14 15.81 -10.55
CA ILE A 119 6.37 16.62 -10.53
C ILE A 119 7.31 16.23 -11.67
N GLY A 120 7.48 14.93 -11.90
CA GLY A 120 8.25 14.36 -12.99
C GLY A 120 7.68 14.77 -14.35
N ALA A 121 6.37 14.64 -14.54
CA ALA A 121 5.67 15.10 -15.73
C ALA A 121 5.95 16.58 -16.01
N LYS A 122 5.78 17.46 -15.00
CA LYS A 122 6.10 18.89 -15.14
C LYS A 122 7.55 19.13 -15.55
N ARG A 123 8.49 18.35 -14.99
CA ARG A 123 9.93 18.50 -15.22
C ARG A 123 10.33 18.13 -16.66
N VAL A 124 9.64 17.19 -17.28
CA VAL A 124 9.88 16.79 -18.69
C VAL A 124 9.01 17.55 -19.69
N GLY A 125 8.26 18.56 -19.24
CA GLY A 125 7.42 19.40 -20.10
C GLY A 125 6.03 18.85 -20.40
N VAL A 126 5.63 17.75 -19.74
CA VAL A 126 4.27 17.18 -19.84
C VAL A 126 3.35 17.89 -18.85
N ASP A 127 2.11 18.14 -19.26
CA ASP A 127 1.08 18.70 -18.37
C ASP A 127 0.75 17.70 -17.24
N PRO A 128 1.00 18.05 -15.95
CA PRO A 128 0.66 17.19 -14.82
C PRO A 128 -0.83 16.84 -14.72
N ALA A 129 -1.73 17.64 -15.31
CA ALA A 129 -3.15 17.33 -15.35
C ALA A 129 -3.48 16.07 -16.17
N VAL A 130 -2.58 15.67 -17.08
CA VAL A 130 -2.70 14.41 -17.85
C VAL A 130 -2.45 13.19 -16.98
N MET A 131 -1.72 13.34 -15.86
CA MET A 131 -1.55 12.31 -14.84
C MET A 131 -2.85 12.21 -14.02
N SER A 132 -3.90 11.67 -14.64
CA SER A 132 -5.23 11.59 -14.02
C SER A 132 -5.22 10.68 -12.80
N ALA A 133 -6.10 10.96 -11.83
CA ALA A 133 -6.24 10.14 -10.63
C ALA A 133 -6.45 8.63 -10.94
N PRO A 134 -7.25 8.24 -11.96
CA PRO A 134 -7.40 6.83 -12.34
C PRO A 134 -6.12 6.15 -12.86
N PHE A 135 -5.27 6.88 -13.57
CA PHE A 135 -3.98 6.33 -14.03
C PHE A 135 -3.06 6.03 -12.84
N ILE A 136 -2.97 6.98 -11.92
CA ILE A 136 -2.13 6.82 -10.72
C ILE A 136 -2.66 5.71 -9.83
N SER A 137 -3.98 5.65 -9.58
CA SER A 137 -4.55 4.59 -8.75
C SER A 137 -4.24 3.22 -9.34
N THR A 138 -4.40 3.04 -10.65
CA THR A 138 -4.08 1.77 -11.33
C THR A 138 -2.60 1.40 -11.17
N PHE A 139 -1.69 2.38 -11.30
CA PHE A 139 -0.26 2.15 -11.11
C PHE A 139 0.06 1.76 -9.66
N VAL A 140 -0.54 2.46 -8.68
CA VAL A 140 -0.41 2.17 -7.25
C VAL A 140 -0.98 0.81 -6.91
N ASP A 141 -2.08 0.40 -7.53
CA ASP A 141 -2.71 -0.91 -7.28
C ASP A 141 -1.81 -2.06 -7.77
N ALA A 142 -1.31 -1.96 -9.00
CA ALA A 142 -0.42 -2.97 -9.58
C ALA A 142 0.88 -3.12 -8.78
N THR A 143 1.54 -1.99 -8.48
CA THR A 143 2.80 -1.99 -7.72
C THR A 143 2.59 -2.29 -6.23
N GLY A 144 1.45 -1.90 -5.66
CA GLY A 144 1.06 -2.19 -4.29
C GLY A 144 0.82 -3.68 -4.05
N LEU A 145 0.24 -4.39 -5.02
CA LEU A 145 0.13 -5.86 -4.96
C LEU A 145 1.50 -6.54 -4.95
N ILE A 146 2.47 -6.04 -5.73
CA ILE A 146 3.85 -6.57 -5.71
C ILE A 146 4.45 -6.37 -4.31
N ILE A 147 4.35 -5.16 -3.75
CA ILE A 147 4.85 -4.86 -2.39
C ILE A 147 4.18 -5.77 -1.35
N TYR A 148 2.86 -5.95 -1.46
CA TYR A 148 2.09 -6.81 -0.57
C TYR A 148 2.58 -8.26 -0.60
N PHE A 149 2.70 -8.86 -1.79
CA PHE A 149 3.15 -10.24 -1.91
C PHE A 149 4.60 -10.41 -1.49
N GLU A 150 5.48 -9.44 -1.74
CA GLU A 150 6.85 -9.45 -1.24
C GLU A 150 6.92 -9.47 0.29
N ILE A 151 6.09 -8.64 0.95
CA ILE A 151 5.99 -8.62 2.42
C ILE A 151 5.39 -9.94 2.93
N ALA A 152 4.36 -10.46 2.26
CA ALA A 152 3.74 -11.73 2.60
C ALA A 152 4.73 -12.89 2.51
N HIS A 153 5.48 -13.01 1.41
CA HIS A 153 6.50 -14.04 1.21
C HIS A 153 7.58 -13.98 2.30
N LYS A 154 8.08 -12.78 2.61
CA LYS A 154 9.11 -12.60 3.64
C LYS A 154 8.60 -12.98 5.02
N ILE A 155 7.45 -12.44 5.44
CA ILE A 155 6.91 -12.69 6.78
C ILE A 155 6.46 -14.14 6.93
N LEU A 156 5.67 -14.67 6.00
CA LEU A 156 5.18 -16.05 6.09
C LEU A 156 6.33 -17.06 5.99
N GLY A 157 7.34 -16.76 5.16
CA GLY A 157 8.56 -17.54 5.06
C GLY A 157 9.34 -17.65 6.37
N LEU A 158 9.39 -16.60 7.19
CA LEU A 158 10.00 -16.64 8.54
C LEU A 158 9.29 -17.62 9.48
N TYR A 159 8.00 -17.89 9.25
CA TYR A 159 7.22 -18.87 10.01
C TYR A 159 7.17 -20.25 9.34
N GLY A 160 7.98 -20.47 8.30
CA GLY A 160 8.00 -21.74 7.55
C GLY A 160 6.77 -21.96 6.65
N ILE A 161 5.95 -20.93 6.46
CA ILE A 161 4.74 -20.99 5.63
C ILE A 161 5.12 -20.59 4.20
N ARG A 162 4.96 -21.53 3.26
CA ARG A 162 5.19 -21.31 1.82
C ARG A 162 3.86 -21.45 1.07
N PHE A 163 3.65 -20.59 0.08
CA PHE A 163 2.46 -20.53 -0.76
C PHE A 163 2.85 -20.06 -2.15
#